data_AF-A0A166FRI7-F1
#
_entry.id   AF-A0A166FRI7-F1
#
_cell.length_a   1.000
_cell.length_b   1.000
_cell.length_c   1.000
_cell.angle_alpha   90.00
_cell.angle_beta   90.00
_cell.angle_gamma   90.00
#
_symmetry.space_group_name_H-M   'P 1'
#
loop_
_entity.id
_entity.type
_entity.pdbx_description
1 polymer ?
#
loop_
_entity_poly.entity_id
_entity_poly.type
_entity_poly.pdbx_seq_one_letter_code
_entity_poly.pdbx_strand_id
1 'polypeptide(L)'
;MYQTSYDELYPQIFKMFDRGLAVGTGSNINTVIRVLSDFQLWLDNGAEMIQSSWIIDEAVGEQLDEIGDDIHQPRYGANDDTYRFILKTKILASHSGGTINDIINIICNALQISPVNSGVKVHTDYHWDGTKMVGNPQVVDIDNLPTSLISSSQSLIILMDRLSSATLNGVTINTIAFMNNSKLIEYVGVGTQPIMVKEVNVKGGN
;
A
#
# COMPACT_ATOMS: atom_id res chain seq x y z
N MET A 1 18.17 -3.12 -1.71
CA MET A 1 19.12 -2.64 -0.69
C MET A 1 20.47 -3.26 -0.97
N TYR A 2 21.55 -2.47 -0.99
CA TYR A 2 22.91 -2.95 -1.31
C TYR A 2 23.62 -3.21 0.01
N GLN A 3 23.63 -4.48 0.45
CA GLN A 3 24.37 -4.86 1.65
C GLN A 3 25.86 -4.90 1.32
N THR A 4 26.60 -3.91 1.80
CA THR A 4 28.06 -3.90 1.70
C THR A 4 28.61 -5.14 2.39
N SER A 5 29.29 -6.01 1.65
CA SER A 5 29.87 -7.22 2.21
C SER A 5 31.31 -6.99 2.70
N TYR A 6 31.75 -7.78 3.70
CA TYR A 6 33.13 -7.75 4.18
C TYR A 6 34.14 -7.96 3.03
N ASP A 7 33.82 -8.87 2.11
CA ASP A 7 34.69 -9.22 0.98
C ASP A 7 34.82 -8.09 -0.04
N GLU A 8 33.86 -7.18 -0.11
CA GLU A 8 33.92 -5.98 -0.95
C GLU A 8 34.62 -4.82 -0.24
N LEU A 9 34.39 -4.66 1.07
CA LEU A 9 34.91 -3.55 1.84
C LEU A 9 36.38 -3.71 2.23
N TYR A 10 36.77 -4.91 2.68
CA TYR A 10 38.12 -5.19 3.17
C TYR A 10 39.21 -4.85 2.14
N PRO A 11 39.09 -5.22 0.84
CA PRO A 11 40.08 -4.85 -0.17
C PRO A 11 40.21 -3.34 -0.37
N GLN A 12 39.14 -2.56 -0.17
CA GLN A 12 39.20 -1.11 -0.31
C GLN A 12 39.99 -0.47 0.83
N ILE A 13 39.70 -0.88 2.08
CA ILE A 13 40.43 -0.40 3.25
C ILE A 13 41.89 -0.88 3.18
N PHE A 14 42.14 -2.12 2.77
CA PHE A 14 43.50 -2.63 2.57
C PHE A 14 44.32 -1.76 1.60
N LYS A 15 43.75 -1.38 0.44
CA LYS A 15 44.39 -0.48 -0.53
C LYS A 15 44.71 0.90 0.03
N MET A 16 43.98 1.40 1.03
CA MET A 16 44.29 2.69 1.65
C MET A 16 45.57 2.60 2.49
N PHE A 17 45.79 1.50 3.20
CA PHE A 17 46.93 1.29 4.09
C PHE A 17 48.18 0.80 3.36
N ASP A 18 48.03 0.07 2.25
CA ASP A 18 49.14 -0.40 1.41
C ASP A 18 49.95 0.74 0.73
N ARG A 19 49.43 1.98 0.75
CA ARG A 19 50.07 3.17 0.15
C ARG A 19 51.21 3.78 0.98
N GLY A 20 51.84 3.01 1.86
CA GLY A 20 52.95 3.51 2.69
C GLY A 20 53.23 2.74 3.97
N LEU A 21 52.39 1.78 4.34
CA LEU A 21 52.62 0.88 5.46
C LEU A 21 52.94 -0.53 4.97
N ALA A 22 53.83 -1.23 5.65
CA ALA A 22 54.12 -2.63 5.37
C ALA A 22 52.95 -3.51 5.82
N VAL A 23 51.96 -3.67 4.94
CA VAL A 23 50.79 -4.53 5.15
C VAL A 23 51.10 -5.94 4.67
N GLY A 24 50.88 -6.92 5.55
CA GLY A 24 51.06 -8.33 5.24
C GLY A 24 50.20 -9.20 6.14
N THR A 25 49.88 -10.41 5.69
CA THR A 25 49.09 -11.39 6.43
C THR A 25 49.76 -11.68 7.78
N GLY A 26 49.08 -11.38 8.88
CA GLY A 26 49.61 -11.54 10.25
C GLY A 26 50.34 -10.33 10.82
N SER A 27 50.45 -9.21 10.09
CA SER A 27 50.98 -7.96 10.63
C SER A 27 49.99 -7.27 11.58
N ASN A 28 50.52 -6.49 12.54
CA ASN A 28 49.67 -5.67 13.43
C ASN A 28 48.81 -4.67 12.64
N ILE A 29 49.31 -4.17 11.50
CA ILE A 29 48.54 -3.28 10.61
C ILE A 29 47.37 -4.02 9.96
N ASN A 30 47.56 -5.29 9.57
CA ASN A 30 46.48 -6.13 9.05
C ASN A 30 45.37 -6.35 10.10
N THR A 31 45.74 -6.47 11.38
CA THR A 31 44.75 -6.52 12.47
C THR A 31 43.95 -5.21 12.58
N VAL A 32 44.60 -4.06 12.45
CA VAL A 32 43.92 -2.74 12.44
C VAL A 32 42.97 -2.63 11.25
N ILE A 33 43.37 -3.07 10.05
CA ILE A 33 42.52 -3.08 8.85
C ILE A 33 41.25 -3.90 9.07
N ARG A 34 41.35 -5.07 9.73
CA ARG A 34 40.18 -5.90 10.08
C ARG A 34 39.23 -5.17 11.02
N VAL A 35 39.74 -4.61 12.11
CA VAL A 35 38.92 -3.85 13.08
C VAL A 35 38.21 -2.67 12.41
N LEU A 36 38.90 -1.95 11.51
CA LEU A 36 38.29 -0.85 10.76
C LEU A 36 37.23 -1.33 9.77
N SER A 37 37.44 -2.47 9.12
CA SER A 37 36.46 -3.08 8.22
C SER A 37 35.20 -3.48 8.99
N ASP A 38 35.37 -4.14 10.15
CA ASP A 38 34.25 -4.53 11.02
C ASP A 38 33.48 -3.32 11.54
N PHE A 39 34.18 -2.26 11.95
CA PHE A 39 33.56 -1.02 12.41
C PHE A 39 32.73 -0.34 11.31
N GLN A 40 33.26 -0.28 10.09
CA GLN A 40 32.54 0.31 8.96
C GLN A 40 31.33 -0.54 8.55
N LEU A 41 31.44 -1.88 8.54
CA LEU A 41 30.27 -2.74 8.31
C LEU A 41 29.19 -2.54 9.37
N TRP A 42 29.59 -2.36 10.63
CA TRP A 42 28.65 -2.08 11.70
C TRP A 42 27.91 -0.74 11.48
N LEU A 43 28.61 0.30 11.03
CA LEU A 43 28.00 1.58 10.66
C LEU A 43 27.04 1.43 9.47
N ASP A 44 27.44 0.74 8.41
CA ASP A 44 26.64 0.55 7.20
C ASP A 44 25.34 -0.22 7.53
N ASN A 45 25.44 -1.31 8.28
CA ASN A 45 24.28 -2.09 8.72
C ASN A 45 23.36 -1.28 9.64
N GLY A 46 23.93 -0.46 10.53
CA GLY A 46 23.15 0.44 11.39
C GLY A 46 22.37 1.49 10.58
N ALA A 47 23.01 2.10 9.59
CA ALA A 47 22.37 3.07 8.70
C ALA A 47 21.28 2.42 7.84
N GLU A 48 21.50 1.20 7.33
CA GLU A 48 20.51 0.45 6.57
C GLU A 48 19.29 0.11 7.43
N MET A 49 19.50 -0.32 8.68
CA MET A 49 18.41 -0.60 9.62
C MET A 49 17.58 0.65 9.96
N ILE A 50 18.23 1.81 10.11
CA ILE A 50 17.52 3.08 10.27
C ILE A 50 16.74 3.38 8.99
N GLN A 51 17.33 3.25 7.81
CA GLN A 51 16.63 3.56 6.56
C GLN A 51 15.41 2.67 6.34
N SER A 52 15.52 1.36 6.61
CA SER A 52 14.40 0.42 6.45
C SER A 52 13.27 0.69 7.45
N SER A 53 13.57 1.21 8.64
CA SER A 53 12.53 1.55 9.64
C SER A 53 11.61 2.68 9.18
N TRP A 54 12.04 3.53 8.23
CA TRP A 54 11.21 4.60 7.66
C TRP A 54 10.45 4.18 6.39
N ILE A 55 10.74 3.01 5.83
CA ILE A 55 10.11 2.53 4.60
C ILE A 55 8.90 1.67 4.98
N ILE A 56 7.68 2.09 4.66
CA ILE A 56 6.43 1.39 5.03
C ILE A 56 6.46 -0.10 4.64
N ASP A 57 7.05 -0.44 3.49
CA ASP A 57 7.14 -1.83 3.01
C ASP A 57 8.14 -2.70 3.78
N GLU A 58 9.10 -2.09 4.47
CA GLU A 58 10.18 -2.79 5.18
C GLU A 58 10.04 -2.70 6.70
N ALA A 59 9.43 -1.62 7.20
CA ALA A 59 9.19 -1.38 8.62
C ALA A 59 8.30 -2.47 9.22
N VAL A 60 8.59 -2.84 10.48
CA VAL A 60 7.89 -3.89 11.23
C VAL A 60 7.56 -3.44 12.65
N GLY A 61 6.44 -3.91 13.19
CA GLY A 61 6.03 -3.63 14.57
C GLY A 61 6.02 -2.13 14.92
N GLU A 62 6.80 -1.75 15.93
CA GLU A 62 6.89 -0.38 16.46
C GLU A 62 7.37 0.64 15.43
N GLN A 63 8.26 0.26 14.52
CA GLN A 63 8.72 1.16 13.44
C GLN A 63 7.56 1.58 12.54
N LEU A 64 6.67 0.64 12.25
CA LEU A 64 5.48 0.90 11.44
C LEU A 64 4.46 1.74 12.22
N ASP A 65 4.45 1.64 13.56
CA ASP A 65 3.60 2.44 14.45
C ASP A 65 4.06 3.89 14.50
N GLU A 66 5.38 4.15 14.55
CA GLU A 66 5.95 5.50 14.45
C GLU A 66 5.53 6.20 13.15
N ILE A 67 5.60 5.50 12.01
CA ILE A 67 5.12 6.04 10.72
C ILE A 67 3.62 6.37 10.79
N GLY A 68 2.83 5.54 11.48
CA GLY A 68 1.40 5.77 11.64
C GLY A 68 1.09 6.97 12.53
N ASP A 69 1.83 7.16 13.61
CA ASP A 69 1.67 8.28 14.53
C ASP A 69 1.98 9.62 13.84
N ASP A 70 2.98 9.68 12.97
CA ASP A 70 3.30 10.86 12.15
C ASP A 70 2.10 11.31 11.29
N ILE A 71 1.31 10.36 10.79
CA ILE A 71 0.09 10.64 10.00
C ILE A 71 -1.20 10.48 10.82
N HIS A 72 -1.12 10.46 12.15
CA HIS A 72 -2.25 10.32 13.08
C HIS A 72 -3.15 9.11 12.76
N GLN A 73 -2.56 7.95 12.46
CA GLN A 73 -3.24 6.73 12.07
C GLN A 73 -2.86 5.58 13.00
N PRO A 74 -3.49 5.46 14.18
CA PRO A 74 -3.20 4.35 15.08
C PRO A 74 -3.60 2.98 14.48
N ARG A 75 -2.92 1.93 14.95
CA ARG A 75 -3.03 0.55 14.44
C ARG A 75 -4.35 -0.16 14.72
N TYR A 76 -5.02 0.15 15.83
CA TYR A 76 -6.25 -0.51 16.27
C TYR A 76 -6.21 -2.06 16.26
N GLY A 77 -5.06 -2.65 16.58
CA GLY A 77 -4.89 -4.11 16.62
C GLY A 77 -4.72 -4.79 15.25
N ALA A 78 -4.55 -4.03 14.17
CA ALA A 78 -4.20 -4.58 12.87
C ALA A 78 -2.79 -5.24 12.87
N ASN A 79 -2.65 -6.35 12.14
CA ASN A 79 -1.33 -6.92 11.86
C ASN A 79 -0.54 -6.03 10.88
N ASP A 80 0.77 -6.23 10.78
CA ASP A 80 1.65 -5.36 9.97
C ASP A 80 1.18 -5.25 8.50
N ASP A 81 0.77 -6.35 7.88
CA ASP A 81 0.32 -6.34 6.48
C ASP A 81 -0.94 -5.49 6.27
N THR A 82 -1.93 -5.65 7.18
CA THR A 82 -3.16 -4.85 7.16
C THR A 82 -2.87 -3.40 7.52
N TYR A 83 -1.88 -3.15 8.38
CA TYR A 83 -1.55 -1.82 8.82
C TYR A 83 -0.77 -1.03 7.76
N ARG A 84 0.21 -1.63 7.08
CA ARG A 84 0.86 -1.04 5.88
C ARG A 84 -0.16 -0.60 4.86
N PHE A 85 -1.15 -1.45 4.65
CA PHE A 85 -2.28 -1.18 3.78
C PHE A 85 -3.07 0.07 4.22
N ILE A 86 -3.43 0.18 5.50
CA ILE A 86 -4.12 1.35 6.07
C ILE A 86 -3.28 2.62 5.88
N LEU A 87 -1.98 2.56 6.16
CA LEU A 87 -1.08 3.72 6.05
C LEU A 87 -0.97 4.20 4.59
N LYS A 88 -0.70 3.28 3.65
CA LYS A 88 -0.59 3.61 2.22
C LYS A 88 -1.86 4.24 1.67
N THR A 89 -3.01 3.68 2.01
CA THR A 89 -4.31 4.21 1.54
C THR A 89 -4.62 5.58 2.14
N LYS A 90 -4.24 5.83 3.39
CA LYS A 90 -4.36 7.16 4.01
C LYS A 90 -3.47 8.21 3.32
N ILE A 91 -2.22 7.87 3.05
CA ILE A 91 -1.30 8.78 2.34
C ILE A 91 -1.82 9.08 0.94
N LEU A 92 -2.35 8.10 0.22
CA LEU A 92 -2.96 8.33 -1.09
C LEU A 92 -4.20 9.22 -1.00
N ALA A 93 -5.08 8.98 -0.02
CA ALA A 93 -6.25 9.80 0.19
C ALA A 93 -5.90 11.26 0.55
N SER A 94 -4.85 11.48 1.35
CA SER A 94 -4.43 12.84 1.72
C SER A 94 -3.84 13.64 0.56
N HIS A 95 -3.35 12.96 -0.48
CA HIS A 95 -2.83 13.58 -1.70
C HIS A 95 -3.87 13.63 -2.83
N SER A 96 -5.10 13.17 -2.57
CA SER A 96 -6.19 13.16 -3.55
C SER A 96 -6.65 14.57 -3.89
N GLY A 97 -6.75 14.89 -5.18
CA GLY A 97 -7.51 16.05 -5.67
C GLY A 97 -9.01 15.78 -5.79
N GLY A 98 -9.44 14.57 -5.41
CA GLY A 98 -10.81 14.06 -5.52
C GLY A 98 -11.30 13.93 -6.96
N THR A 99 -10.38 13.76 -7.91
CA THR A 99 -10.74 13.42 -9.29
C THR A 99 -11.17 11.95 -9.40
N ILE A 100 -11.90 11.61 -10.46
CA ILE A 100 -12.29 10.22 -10.76
C ILE A 100 -11.06 9.29 -10.76
N ASN A 101 -9.94 9.74 -11.33
CA ASN A 101 -8.70 8.97 -11.38
C ASN A 101 -8.08 8.78 -9.98
N ASP A 102 -8.16 9.78 -9.11
CA ASP A 102 -7.67 9.66 -7.73
C ASP A 102 -8.49 8.62 -6.96
N ILE A 103 -9.81 8.64 -7.11
CA ILE A 103 -10.71 7.66 -6.51
C ILE A 103 -10.37 6.24 -7.02
N ILE A 104 -10.20 6.06 -8.33
CA ILE A 104 -9.76 4.78 -8.90
C ILE A 104 -8.43 4.34 -8.31
N ASN A 105 -7.44 5.23 -8.23
CA ASN A 105 -6.11 4.92 -7.69
C ASN A 105 -6.17 4.53 -6.22
N ILE A 106 -7.00 5.19 -5.41
CA ILE A 106 -7.19 4.86 -4.00
C ILE A 106 -7.84 3.50 -3.87
N ILE A 107 -8.92 3.22 -4.61
CA ILE A 107 -9.55 1.90 -4.64
C ILE A 107 -8.55 0.82 -5.05
N CYS A 108 -7.80 1.06 -6.12
CA CYS A 108 -6.91 0.06 -6.67
C CYS A 108 -5.72 -0.23 -5.75
N ASN A 109 -5.13 0.79 -5.12
CA ASN A 109 -4.14 0.59 -4.06
C ASN A 109 -4.75 -0.08 -2.82
N ALA A 110 -5.97 0.35 -2.45
CA ALA A 110 -6.74 -0.23 -1.37
C ALA A 110 -7.25 -1.66 -1.67
N LEU A 111 -7.00 -2.19 -2.85
CA LEU A 111 -7.33 -3.58 -3.16
C LEU A 111 -6.12 -4.33 -3.72
N GLN A 112 -4.94 -3.71 -3.73
CA GLN A 112 -3.70 -4.21 -4.32
C GLN A 112 -3.89 -4.71 -5.77
N ILE A 113 -4.72 -4.01 -6.54
CA ILE A 113 -4.99 -4.31 -7.95
C ILE A 113 -4.44 -3.21 -8.85
N SER A 114 -4.09 -3.57 -10.09
CA SER A 114 -3.65 -2.59 -11.07
C SER A 114 -4.83 -1.71 -11.51
N PRO A 115 -4.71 -0.36 -11.48
CA PRO A 115 -5.77 0.53 -11.93
C PRO A 115 -6.11 0.38 -13.42
N VAL A 116 -5.19 -0.16 -14.22
CA VAL A 116 -5.40 -0.39 -15.67
C VAL A 116 -6.20 -1.67 -15.93
N ASN A 117 -6.05 -2.69 -15.08
CA ASN A 117 -6.61 -4.03 -15.29
C ASN A 117 -7.69 -4.40 -14.27
N SER A 118 -8.02 -3.51 -13.33
CA SER A 118 -8.97 -3.75 -12.25
C SER A 118 -10.42 -3.86 -12.75
N GLY A 119 -10.73 -3.22 -13.88
CA GLY A 119 -12.10 -3.11 -14.39
C GLY A 119 -13.02 -2.22 -13.55
N VAL A 120 -12.49 -1.58 -12.50
CA VAL A 120 -13.18 -0.61 -11.63
C VAL A 120 -13.58 0.58 -12.49
N LYS A 121 -14.86 0.94 -12.42
CA LYS A 121 -15.40 2.10 -13.13
C LYS A 121 -15.95 3.08 -12.12
N VAL A 122 -15.57 4.33 -12.28
CA VAL A 122 -16.01 5.43 -11.43
C VAL A 122 -16.66 6.44 -12.36
N HIS A 123 -17.93 6.75 -12.11
CA HIS A 123 -18.71 7.62 -12.99
C HIS A 123 -19.68 8.48 -12.18
N THR A 124 -20.13 9.58 -12.80
CA THR A 124 -21.19 10.43 -12.26
C THR A 124 -22.51 10.03 -12.90
N ASP A 125 -23.59 10.03 -12.13
CA ASP A 125 -24.95 9.84 -12.66
C ASP A 125 -25.47 11.11 -13.37
N TYR A 126 -24.77 12.24 -13.25
CA TYR A 126 -25.15 13.52 -13.86
C TYR A 126 -24.89 13.57 -15.36
N HIS A 127 -25.95 13.56 -16.15
CA HIS A 127 -25.88 13.59 -17.61
C HIS A 127 -27.09 14.30 -18.24
N TRP A 128 -26.97 14.59 -19.54
CA TRP A 128 -28.07 15.11 -20.36
C TRP A 128 -28.88 13.95 -20.95
N ASP A 129 -30.18 13.90 -20.70
CA ASP A 129 -31.08 12.86 -21.28
C ASP A 129 -31.60 13.21 -22.69
N GLY A 130 -31.15 14.32 -23.26
CA GLY A 130 -31.67 14.88 -24.51
C GLY A 130 -32.60 16.08 -24.31
N THR A 131 -33.16 16.26 -23.10
CA THR A 131 -34.15 17.32 -22.79
C THR A 131 -33.83 18.11 -21.52
N LYS A 132 -33.26 17.45 -20.50
CA LYS A 132 -32.85 18.08 -19.24
C LYS A 132 -31.61 17.41 -18.66
N MET A 133 -30.97 18.12 -17.74
CA MET A 133 -29.93 17.52 -16.89
C MET A 133 -30.62 16.61 -15.86
N VAL A 134 -30.11 15.39 -15.71
CA VAL A 134 -30.64 14.36 -14.80
C VAL A 134 -29.49 13.70 -14.06
N GLY A 135 -29.74 13.24 -12.84
CA GLY A 135 -28.71 12.75 -11.92
C GLY A 135 -28.24 13.84 -10.95
N ASN A 136 -27.34 13.47 -10.04
CA ASN A 136 -26.79 14.36 -9.02
C ASN A 136 -25.32 14.72 -9.36
N PRO A 137 -25.00 15.99 -9.65
CA PRO A 137 -23.64 16.39 -10.02
C PRO A 137 -22.60 16.20 -8.90
N GLN A 138 -23.07 15.96 -7.67
CA GLN A 138 -22.23 15.79 -6.49
C GLN A 138 -22.18 14.33 -6.00
N VAL A 139 -22.45 13.37 -6.88
CA VAL A 139 -22.28 11.95 -6.54
C VAL A 139 -21.32 11.24 -7.46
N VAL A 140 -20.67 10.23 -6.90
CA VAL A 140 -19.83 9.29 -7.62
C VAL A 140 -20.31 7.87 -7.33
N ASP A 141 -20.52 7.12 -8.40
CA ASP A 141 -20.85 5.70 -8.36
C ASP A 141 -19.61 4.87 -8.74
N ILE A 142 -19.36 3.84 -7.93
CA ILE A 142 -18.23 2.92 -8.09
C ILE A 142 -18.77 1.55 -8.49
N ASP A 143 -18.43 1.10 -9.68
CA ASP A 143 -18.81 -0.20 -10.21
C ASP A 143 -17.64 -1.16 -10.31
N ASN A 144 -17.99 -2.45 -10.42
CA ASN A 144 -17.08 -3.56 -10.71
C ASN A 144 -16.03 -3.82 -9.63
N LEU A 145 -16.33 -3.53 -8.36
CA LEU A 145 -15.39 -3.86 -7.30
C LEU A 145 -15.31 -5.39 -7.10
N PRO A 146 -14.14 -6.03 -7.20
CA PRO A 146 -14.06 -7.47 -7.05
C PRO A 146 -14.38 -7.90 -5.61
N THR A 147 -15.44 -8.71 -5.44
CA THR A 147 -15.86 -9.25 -4.13
C THR A 147 -14.79 -10.09 -3.45
N SER A 148 -13.87 -10.70 -4.22
CA SER A 148 -12.76 -11.51 -3.72
C SER A 148 -11.75 -10.72 -2.88
N LEU A 149 -11.78 -9.39 -2.94
CA LEU A 149 -10.81 -8.51 -2.30
C LEU A 149 -11.33 -7.94 -0.96
N ILE A 150 -12.60 -8.18 -0.63
CA ILE A 150 -13.17 -7.86 0.68
C ILE A 150 -13.20 -9.12 1.51
N SER A 151 -12.03 -9.42 2.07
CA SER A 151 -11.82 -10.57 2.95
C SER A 151 -12.48 -10.36 4.33
N SER A 152 -12.65 -9.10 4.75
CA SER A 152 -13.18 -8.74 6.07
C SER A 152 -14.06 -7.48 6.03
N SER A 153 -15.01 -7.38 6.97
CA SER A 153 -15.83 -6.18 7.14
C SER A 153 -15.00 -4.94 7.52
N GLN A 154 -13.87 -5.14 8.19
CA GLN A 154 -12.97 -4.06 8.59
C GLN A 154 -12.28 -3.42 7.38
N SER A 155 -11.82 -4.22 6.42
CA SER A 155 -11.25 -3.74 5.16
C SER A 155 -12.24 -2.90 4.37
N LEU A 156 -13.53 -3.29 4.39
CA LEU A 156 -14.59 -2.51 3.76
C LEU A 156 -14.80 -1.17 4.49
N ILE A 157 -14.88 -1.17 5.83
CA ILE A 157 -15.03 0.07 6.62
C ILE A 157 -13.87 1.04 6.35
N ILE A 158 -12.63 0.54 6.34
CA ILE A 158 -11.45 1.34 6.03
C ILE A 158 -11.55 1.88 4.61
N LEU A 159 -11.91 1.05 3.62
CA LEU A 159 -12.10 1.52 2.25
C LEU A 159 -13.15 2.64 2.19
N MET A 160 -14.30 2.48 2.84
CA MET A 160 -15.34 3.51 2.88
C MET A 160 -14.83 4.81 3.51
N ASP A 161 -14.14 4.73 4.64
CA ASP A 161 -13.53 5.86 5.34
C ASP A 161 -12.51 6.60 4.46
N ARG A 162 -11.64 5.86 3.77
CA ARG A 162 -10.64 6.44 2.87
C ARG A 162 -11.27 7.07 1.64
N LEU A 163 -12.27 6.44 1.05
CA LEU A 163 -12.97 7.01 -0.10
C LEU A 163 -13.72 8.28 0.29
N SER A 164 -14.42 8.28 1.42
CA SER A 164 -15.08 9.48 1.95
C SER A 164 -14.09 10.61 2.27
N SER A 165 -12.89 10.28 2.75
CA SER A 165 -11.84 11.26 3.02
C SER A 165 -11.18 11.79 1.73
N ALA A 166 -11.24 11.03 0.65
CA ALA A 166 -10.59 11.36 -0.62
C ALA A 166 -11.48 12.10 -1.61
N THR A 167 -12.80 12.09 -1.40
CA THR A 167 -13.75 12.87 -2.20
C THR A 167 -13.66 14.36 -1.88
N LEU A 168 -13.81 15.20 -2.89
CA LEU A 168 -13.90 16.65 -2.71
C LEU A 168 -15.06 17.02 -1.76
N ASN A 169 -14.88 18.09 -0.99
CA ASN A 169 -15.91 18.56 -0.08
C ASN A 169 -17.23 18.84 -0.84
N GLY A 170 -18.31 18.19 -0.41
CA GLY A 170 -19.62 18.24 -1.05
C GLY A 170 -19.88 17.16 -2.11
N VAL A 171 -18.90 16.32 -2.46
CA VAL A 171 -19.11 15.12 -3.29
C VAL A 171 -19.33 13.91 -2.39
N THR A 172 -20.37 13.12 -2.66
CA THR A 172 -20.75 11.94 -1.88
C THR A 172 -20.68 10.66 -2.72
N ILE A 173 -20.38 9.53 -2.08
CA ILE A 173 -20.41 8.23 -2.75
C ILE A 173 -21.82 7.68 -2.61
N ASN A 174 -22.50 7.48 -3.74
CA ASN A 174 -23.90 7.09 -3.76
C ASN A 174 -24.06 5.56 -3.79
N THR A 175 -23.35 4.89 -4.70
CA THR A 175 -23.42 3.43 -4.83
C THR A 175 -22.03 2.80 -4.95
N ILE A 176 -21.84 1.63 -4.32
CA ILE A 176 -20.69 0.76 -4.54
C ILE A 176 -21.20 -0.63 -4.94
N ALA A 177 -20.98 -0.99 -6.21
CA ALA A 177 -21.39 -2.27 -6.75
C ALA A 177 -20.23 -3.26 -6.79
N PHE A 178 -20.42 -4.39 -6.13
CA PHE A 178 -19.45 -5.48 -6.14
C PHE A 178 -19.81 -6.53 -7.19
N MET A 179 -18.81 -7.01 -7.94
CA MET A 179 -18.98 -8.13 -8.87
C MET A 179 -18.30 -9.40 -8.36
N ASN A 180 -18.96 -10.54 -8.61
CA ASN A 180 -18.38 -11.86 -8.46
C ASN A 180 -18.52 -12.62 -9.78
N ASN A 181 -17.41 -12.78 -10.50
CA ASN A 181 -17.41 -13.52 -11.76
C ASN A 181 -17.36 -15.03 -11.49
N SER A 182 -18.49 -15.71 -11.70
CA SER A 182 -18.57 -17.17 -11.66
C SER A 182 -18.55 -17.72 -13.09
N LYS A 183 -17.62 -18.61 -13.43
CA LYS A 183 -17.65 -19.35 -14.71
C LYS A 183 -18.51 -20.61 -14.52
N LEU A 184 -19.67 -20.65 -15.17
CA LEU A 184 -20.52 -21.85 -15.24
C LEU A 184 -20.21 -22.61 -16.53
N ILE A 185 -20.03 -23.93 -16.43
CA ILE A 185 -20.02 -24.82 -17.60
C ILE A 185 -21.48 -25.15 -17.90
N GLU A 186 -22.04 -24.58 -18.97
CA GLU A 186 -23.35 -24.96 -19.47
C GLU A 186 -23.28 -26.36 -20.12
N TYR A 187 -24.05 -27.30 -19.57
CA TYR A 187 -24.47 -28.49 -20.32
C TYR A 187 -25.81 -28.18 -21.01
N VAL A 188 -26.16 -28.93 -22.06
CA VAL A 188 -27.45 -28.79 -22.79
C VAL A 188 -28.61 -29.11 -21.83
N GLY A 189 -29.04 -28.11 -21.05
CA GLY A 189 -30.01 -28.23 -19.96
C GLY A 189 -29.69 -27.27 -18.81
N VAL A 190 -30.55 -26.25 -18.65
CA VAL A 190 -30.63 -25.21 -17.60
C VAL A 190 -29.49 -25.21 -16.55
N GLY A 191 -28.60 -24.23 -16.64
CA GLY A 191 -27.71 -23.85 -15.54
C GLY A 191 -28.46 -23.00 -14.51
N THR A 192 -28.45 -23.39 -13.24
CA THR A 192 -29.00 -22.57 -12.15
C THR A 192 -27.85 -22.04 -11.28
N GLN A 193 -27.82 -20.73 -11.02
CA GLN A 193 -26.87 -20.11 -10.12
C GLN A 193 -27.61 -19.63 -8.86
N PRO A 194 -27.24 -20.09 -7.66
CA PRO A 194 -27.73 -19.48 -6.43
C PRO A 194 -27.08 -18.10 -6.24
N ILE A 195 -27.91 -17.05 -6.22
CA ILE A 195 -27.45 -15.69 -5.85
C ILE A 195 -27.31 -15.65 -4.33
N MET A 196 -26.08 -15.55 -3.84
CA MET A 196 -25.78 -15.31 -2.43
C MET A 196 -25.82 -13.80 -2.18
N VAL A 197 -26.94 -13.28 -1.66
CA VAL A 197 -27.03 -11.90 -1.19
C VAL A 197 -26.50 -11.85 0.23
N LYS A 198 -25.34 -11.20 0.43
CA LYS A 198 -24.79 -10.91 1.75
C LYS A 198 -25.03 -9.44 2.08
N GLU A 199 -26.04 -9.17 2.91
CA GLU A 199 -26.21 -7.84 3.49
C GLU A 199 -25.11 -7.60 4.53
N VAL A 200 -24.22 -6.65 4.25
CA VAL A 200 -23.23 -6.19 5.22
C VAL A 200 -23.75 -4.89 5.82
N ASN A 201 -24.25 -4.96 7.05
CA ASN A 201 -24.63 -3.76 7.80
C ASN A 201 -23.35 -3.00 8.21
N VAL A 202 -23.00 -1.98 7.44
CA VAL A 202 -21.93 -1.06 7.79
C VAL A 202 -22.53 0.01 8.70
N LYS A 203 -22.23 -0.05 10.01
CA LYS A 203 -22.51 1.07 10.91
C LYS A 203 -21.43 2.13 10.71
N GLY A 204 -21.67 3.08 9.81
CA GLY A 204 -20.91 4.33 9.74
C GLY A 204 -21.39 5.26 10.85
N GLY A 205 -20.48 5.67 11.73
CA GLY A 205 -20.73 6.68 12.77
C GLY A 205 -19.85 7.89 12.50
N ASN A 206 -20.52 9.05 12.47
CA ASN A 206 -20.05 10.46 12.53
C ASN A 206 -18.84 10.88 11.72
#